data_AF-A0A845GFX7-F1
#
_entry.id   AF-A0A845GFX7-F1
#
_cell.length_a   1.000
_cell.length_b   1.000
_cell.length_c   1.000
_cell.angle_alpha   90.00
_cell.angle_beta   90.00
_cell.angle_gamma   90.00
#
_symmetry.space_group_name_H-M   'P 1'
#
loop_
_entity.id
_entity.type
_entity.pdbx_description
1 polymer ?
#
loop_
_entity_poly.entity_id
_entity_poly.type
_entity_poly.pdbx_seq_one_letter_code
_entity_poly.pdbx_strand_id
1 'polypeptide(L)'
;MTEAQAASASKARYLIHAADSAPLADFLALADVDPEITVVDVIGPRDQPHTAVVEISPDKARVLELHFRSTGKPSQQLTIEPDQPLSLFDSAPADPMI
;
A
#
# COMPACT_ATOMS: atom_id res chain seq x y z
N MET A 1 -22.31 -26.19 -6.81
CA MET A 1 -21.26 -25.46 -7.54
C MET A 1 -21.59 -23.98 -7.48
N THR A 2 -21.07 -23.21 -6.52
CA THR A 2 -20.98 -21.73 -6.56
C THR A 2 -20.15 -21.26 -5.36
N GLU A 3 -18.83 -21.45 -5.41
CA GLU A 3 -17.86 -20.87 -4.46
C GLU A 3 -16.81 -19.98 -5.16
N ALA A 4 -17.05 -19.62 -6.42
CA ALA A 4 -16.13 -18.79 -7.21
C ALA A 4 -16.44 -17.28 -7.17
N GLN A 5 -17.30 -16.81 -6.25
CA GLN A 5 -17.77 -15.42 -6.24
C GLN A 5 -17.11 -14.52 -5.19
N ALA A 6 -16.12 -15.03 -4.44
CA ALA A 6 -15.35 -14.21 -3.48
C ALA A 6 -14.06 -13.60 -4.08
N ALA A 7 -13.64 -14.00 -5.28
CA ALA A 7 -12.33 -13.62 -5.86
C ALA A 7 -12.33 -12.26 -6.60
N SER A 8 -13.32 -11.41 -6.36
CA SER A 8 -13.36 -10.06 -6.93
C SER A 8 -13.81 -9.05 -5.88
N ALA A 9 -13.20 -9.09 -4.70
CA ALA A 9 -13.07 -7.86 -3.94
C ALA A 9 -12.26 -6.91 -4.82
N SER A 10 -12.92 -5.89 -5.40
CA SER A 10 -12.32 -4.95 -6.34
C SER A 10 -10.96 -4.49 -5.81
N LYS A 11 -9.88 -4.79 -6.56
CA LYS A 11 -8.53 -4.37 -6.19
C LYS A 11 -8.49 -2.84 -6.11
N ALA A 12 -7.78 -2.31 -5.13
CA ALA A 12 -7.53 -0.89 -4.96
C ALA A 12 -6.02 -0.61 -4.98
N ARG A 13 -5.66 0.64 -5.22
CA ARG A 13 -4.26 1.07 -5.23
C ARG A 13 -3.78 1.42 -3.84
N TYR A 14 -2.58 0.95 -3.53
CA TYR A 14 -1.89 1.18 -2.27
C TYR A 14 -0.45 1.59 -2.55
N LEU A 15 0.07 2.44 -1.68
CA LEU A 15 1.46 2.84 -1.62
C LEU A 15 2.14 1.99 -0.54
N ILE A 16 3.21 1.30 -0.93
CA ILE A 16 4.09 0.59 -0.02
C ILE A 16 5.34 1.44 0.11
N HIS A 17 5.58 1.99 1.29
CA HIS A 17 6.72 2.86 1.54
C HIS A 17 7.72 2.18 2.48
N ALA A 18 9.00 2.40 2.20
CA ALA A 18 10.10 1.88 3.00
C ALA A 18 10.95 3.04 3.53
N ALA A 19 11.25 3.02 4.83
CA ALA A 19 12.15 4.00 5.45
C ALA A 19 13.59 3.89 4.91
N ASP A 20 13.99 2.69 4.49
CA ASP A 20 15.25 2.36 3.81
C ASP A 20 14.95 1.48 2.59
N SER A 21 15.72 1.58 1.51
CA SER A 21 15.41 0.88 0.24
C SER A 21 15.52 -0.64 0.29
N ALA A 22 16.29 -1.21 1.23
CA ALA A 22 16.51 -2.65 1.32
C ALA A 22 15.20 -3.46 1.52
N PRO A 23 14.34 -3.16 2.52
CA PRO A 23 13.08 -3.89 2.71
C PRO A 23 12.08 -3.75 1.55
N LEU A 24 12.17 -2.73 0.69
CA LEU A 24 11.31 -2.63 -0.49
C LEU A 24 11.67 -3.69 -1.54
N ALA A 25 12.95 -4.02 -1.70
CA ALA A 25 13.39 -5.04 -2.65
C ALA A 25 12.84 -6.44 -2.30
N ASP A 26 12.83 -6.78 -1.00
CA ASP A 26 12.24 -8.03 -0.51
C ASP A 26 10.73 -8.08 -0.79
N PHE A 27 10.03 -6.95 -0.60
CA PHE A 27 8.60 -6.86 -0.93
C PHE A 27 8.35 -7.01 -2.44
N LEU A 28 9.18 -6.41 -3.30
CA LEU A 28 9.04 -6.56 -4.76
C LEU A 28 9.27 -8.00 -5.21
N ALA A 29 10.22 -8.72 -4.59
CA ALA A 29 10.42 -10.14 -4.85
C ALA A 29 9.22 -10.99 -4.41
N LEU A 30 8.55 -10.63 -3.30
CA LEU A 30 7.29 -11.26 -2.88
C LEU A 30 6.16 -10.97 -3.88
N ALA A 31 6.06 -9.73 -4.37
CA ALA A 31 5.03 -9.34 -5.32
C ALA A 31 5.16 -10.05 -6.69
N ASP A 32 6.38 -10.41 -7.09
CA ASP A 32 6.62 -11.15 -8.34
C ASP A 32 6.06 -12.59 -8.30
N VAL A 33 5.99 -13.19 -7.10
CA VAL A 33 5.50 -14.57 -6.91
C VAL A 33 4.03 -14.64 -6.45
N ASP A 34 3.47 -13.53 -5.97
CA ASP A 34 2.11 -13.48 -5.44
C ASP A 34 1.13 -12.86 -6.48
N PRO A 35 0.27 -13.67 -7.12
CA PRO A 35 -0.65 -13.17 -8.15
C PRO A 35 -1.74 -12.22 -7.61
N GLU A 36 -1.94 -12.17 -6.29
CA GLU A 36 -2.85 -11.20 -5.69
C GLU A 36 -2.25 -9.79 -5.71
N ILE A 37 -0.93 -9.66 -5.81
CA ILE A 37 -0.19 -8.40 -5.82
C ILE A 37 0.17 -8.03 -7.25
N THR A 38 -0.21 -6.83 -7.67
CA THR A 38 0.17 -6.30 -8.98
C THR A 38 0.94 -5.01 -8.76
N VAL A 39 2.24 -5.00 -9.06
CA VAL A 39 3.04 -3.78 -9.00
C VAL A 39 2.71 -2.91 -10.21
N VAL A 40 2.22 -1.70 -9.96
CA VAL A 40 1.80 -0.73 -10.97
C VAL A 40 2.94 0.23 -11.31
N ASP A 41 3.64 0.71 -10.28
CA ASP A 41 4.72 1.68 -10.44
C ASP A 41 5.71 1.59 -9.28
N VAL A 42 6.91 2.15 -9.46
CA VAL A 42 7.95 2.22 -8.45
C VAL A 42 8.53 3.63 -8.44
N ILE A 43 8.48 4.27 -7.27
CA ILE A 43 8.83 5.67 -7.07
C ILE A 43 10.13 5.77 -6.24
N GLY A 44 11.07 6.56 -6.74
CA GLY A 44 12.33 6.88 -6.09
C GLY A 44 13.52 6.88 -7.06
N PRO A 45 14.75 7.06 -6.56
CA PRO A 45 15.98 6.87 -7.33
C PRO A 45 16.01 5.51 -8.03
N ARG A 46 16.58 5.45 -9.25
CA ARG A 46 16.64 4.22 -10.06
C ARG A 46 17.28 3.05 -9.32
N ASP A 47 18.33 3.30 -8.55
CA ASP A 47 19.08 2.29 -7.81
C ASP A 47 18.57 2.07 -6.37
N GLN A 48 17.67 2.94 -5.90
CA GLN A 48 17.12 2.93 -4.54
C GLN A 48 15.66 3.41 -4.53
N PRO A 49 14.72 2.62 -5.07
CA PRO A 49 13.32 2.94 -4.91
C PRO A 49 12.95 2.91 -3.42
N HIS A 50 12.09 3.84 -3.01
CA HIS A 50 11.61 3.94 -1.62
C HIS A 50 10.11 3.71 -1.51
N THR A 51 9.39 3.70 -2.62
CA THR A 51 7.95 3.48 -2.65
C THR A 51 7.56 2.61 -3.84
N ALA A 52 6.66 1.67 -3.64
CA ALA A 52 6.00 0.92 -4.72
C ALA A 52 4.50 1.20 -4.71
N VAL A 53 3.92 1.36 -5.89
CA VAL A 53 2.47 1.45 -6.08
C VAL A 53 1.98 0.07 -6.46
N VAL A 54 1.03 -0.48 -5.70
CA VAL A 54 0.50 -1.82 -5.92
C VAL A 54 -1.03 -1.83 -5.99
N GLU A 55 -1.57 -2.73 -6.81
CA GLU A 55 -2.99 -3.07 -6.84
C GLU A 55 -3.22 -4.41 -6.14
N ILE A 56 -3.95 -4.37 -5.02
CA ILE A 56 -4.27 -5.52 -4.16
C ILE A 56 -5.69 -5.42 -3.62
N SER A 57 -6.23 -6.52 -3.11
CA SER A 57 -7.50 -6.51 -2.38
C SER A 57 -7.34 -5.80 -1.01
N PRO A 58 -8.40 -5.16 -0.48
CA PRO A 58 -8.36 -4.54 0.84
C PRO A 58 -8.02 -5.52 1.98
N ASP A 59 -8.47 -6.77 1.87
CA ASP A 59 -8.14 -7.83 2.83
C ASP A 59 -6.64 -8.15 2.81
N LYS A 60 -6.03 -8.24 1.63
CA LYS A 60 -4.58 -8.43 1.47
C LYS A 60 -3.81 -7.24 2.04
N ALA A 61 -4.28 -6.02 1.81
CA ALA A 61 -3.67 -4.81 2.36
C ALA A 61 -3.60 -4.84 3.90
N ARG A 62 -4.68 -5.28 4.56
CA ARG A 62 -4.70 -5.45 6.03
C ARG A 62 -3.73 -6.51 6.52
N VAL A 63 -3.63 -7.64 5.81
CA VAL A 63 -2.66 -8.70 6.15
C VAL A 63 -1.23 -8.19 6.03
N LEU A 64 -0.91 -7.44 4.95
CA LEU A 64 0.40 -6.82 4.77
C LEU A 64 0.70 -5.78 5.86
N GLU A 65 -0.27 -4.94 6.22
CA GLU A 65 -0.12 -3.96 7.30
C GLU A 65 0.26 -4.65 8.63
N LEU A 66 -0.47 -5.71 9.00
CA LEU A 66 -0.19 -6.50 10.20
C LEU A 66 1.18 -7.17 10.13
N HIS A 67 1.56 -7.68 8.95
CA HIS A 67 2.86 -8.30 8.73
C HIS A 67 3.98 -7.28 8.94
N PHE A 68 3.92 -6.12 8.29
CA PHE A 68 4.94 -5.07 8.39
C PHE A 68 5.11 -4.53 9.81
N ARG A 69 4.03 -4.48 10.59
CA ARG A 69 4.09 -4.12 12.03
C ARG A 69 4.76 -5.20 12.89
N SER A 70 4.68 -6.47 12.49
CA SER A 70 5.10 -7.61 13.31
C SER A 70 6.53 -8.08 13.01
N THR A 71 7.03 -7.87 11.78
CA THR A 71 8.31 -8.43 11.33
C THR A 71 9.45 -7.42 11.22
N GLY A 72 9.17 -6.12 11.31
CA GLY A 72 10.18 -5.07 11.12
C GLY A 72 11.02 -4.77 12.37
N LYS A 73 12.34 -4.60 12.19
CA LYS A 73 13.10 -3.67 13.05
C LYS A 73 12.57 -2.25 12.76
N PRO A 74 12.50 -1.35 13.75
CA PRO A 74 11.93 -0.01 13.54
C PRO A 74 12.57 0.79 12.40
N SER A 75 13.85 0.53 12.08
CA SER A 75 14.56 1.15 10.95
C SER A 75 14.31 0.51 9.58
N GLN A 76 13.65 -0.66 9.52
CA GLN A 76 13.39 -1.42 8.29
C GLN A 76 11.89 -1.60 8.08
N GLN A 77 11.10 -0.75 8.70
CA GLN A 77 9.66 -0.89 8.73
C GLN A 77 9.06 -0.43 7.40
N LEU A 78 8.35 -1.34 6.75
CA LEU A 78 7.47 -1.01 5.63
C LEU A 78 6.17 -0.42 6.17
N THR A 79 5.59 0.51 5.43
CA THR A 79 4.24 1.00 5.66
C THR A 79 3.39 0.77 4.42
N ILE A 80 2.08 0.67 4.63
CA ILE A 80 1.09 0.53 3.57
C ILE A 80 -0.02 1.55 3.77
N GLU A 81 -0.33 2.30 2.72
CA GLU A 81 -1.33 3.37 2.75
C GLU A 81 -2.16 3.32 1.46
N PRO A 82 -3.46 3.67 1.50
CA PRO A 82 -4.26 3.75 0.27
C PRO A 82 -3.77 4.90 -0.62
N ASP A 83 -3.66 4.65 -1.92
CA ASP A 83 -3.31 5.67 -2.92
C ASP A 83 -4.54 6.53 -3.22
N GLN A 84 -4.82 7.47 -2.32
CA GLN A 84 -5.95 8.38 -2.40
C GLN A 84 -5.46 9.84 -2.43
N PRO A 85 -6.21 10.72 -3.12
CA PRO A 85 -5.88 12.13 -3.14
C PRO A 85 -5.82 12.69 -1.72
N LEU A 86 -4.79 13.48 -1.44
CA LEU A 86 -4.65 14.18 -0.18
C LEU A 86 -5.85 15.12 0.01
N SER A 87 -6.71 14.81 0.98
CA SER A 87 -7.77 15.72 1.42
C SER A 87 -7.16 16.87 2.21
N LEU A 88 -6.72 17.91 1.51
CA LEU A 88 -6.13 19.12 2.10
C LEU A 88 -7.17 20.11 2.67
N PHE A 89 -8.46 19.84 2.49
CA PHE A 89 -9.54 20.76 2.86
C PHE A 89 -10.76 20.03 3.41
N ASP A 90 -10.73 19.65 4.69
CA ASP A 90 -11.95 19.73 5.51
C ASP A 90 -11.98 21.18 6.05
N SER A 91 -12.29 22.12 5.16
CA SER A 91 -12.60 23.48 5.58
C SER A 91 -13.89 23.40 6.37
N ALA A 92 -13.77 23.44 7.70
CA ALA A 92 -14.90 23.69 8.59
C ALA A 92 -15.78 24.78 7.97
N PRO A 93 -17.12 24.62 7.96
CA PRO A 93 -18.00 25.60 7.35
C PRO A 93 -17.70 26.96 7.96
N ALA A 94 -17.35 27.91 7.10
CA ALA A 94 -17.33 29.32 7.45
C ALA A 94 -18.76 29.67 7.87
N ASP A 95 -19.01 29.66 9.17
CA ASP A 95 -20.28 30.05 9.77
C ASP A 95 -20.54 31.52 9.40
N PRO A 96 -21.55 31.83 8.57
CA PRO A 96 -21.89 33.20 8.28
C PRO A 96 -23.15 33.53 9.07
N MET A 97 -23.01 34.24 10.19
CA MET A 97 -23.94 35.28 10.64
C MET A 97 -23.78 35.54 12.13
N ILE A 98 -23.26 36.72 12.48
CA ILE A 98 -23.99 37.67 13.33
C ILE A 98 -23.79 39.06 12.74
#